data_AF-A0A2E6KLM9-F1
#
_entry.id   AF-A0A2E6KLM9-F1
#
_cell.length_a   1.000
_cell.length_b   1.000
_cell.length_c   1.000
_cell.angle_alpha   90.00
_cell.angle_beta   90.00
_cell.angle_gamma   90.00
#
_symmetry.space_group_name_H-M   'P 1'
#
loop_
_entity.id
_entity.type
_entity.pdbx_description
1 polymer ?
#
loop_
_entity_poly.entity_id
_entity_poly.type
_entity_poly.pdbx_seq_one_letter_code
_entity_poly.pdbx_strand_id
1 'polypeptide(L)'
;MIDDSFIKHACEQVLRFSQAQSWDDLSEKIKAQLSFNLGVATLGLNISKEESFVPLAKLCQNKISILEFREHFEKIIVAKGVYVDQELIDRPF
;
A
#
# COMPACT_ATOMS: atom_id res chain seq x y z
N MET A 1 9.98 -9.79 -16.17
CA MET A 1 9.97 -8.48 -15.50
C MET A 1 8.53 -8.15 -15.19
N ILE A 2 8.25 -7.66 -13.99
CA ILE A 2 6.92 -7.12 -13.66
C ILE A 2 6.80 -5.79 -14.44
N ASP A 3 5.69 -5.60 -15.14
CA ASP A 3 5.44 -4.40 -15.93
C ASP A 3 5.28 -3.16 -15.03
N ASP A 4 5.81 -2.02 -15.46
CA ASP A 4 5.75 -0.75 -14.70
C ASP A 4 4.30 -0.32 -14.45
N SER A 5 3.40 -0.62 -15.39
CA SER A 5 1.97 -0.36 -15.20
C SER A 5 1.36 -1.21 -14.07
N PHE A 6 1.84 -2.44 -13.89
CA PHE A 6 1.39 -3.34 -12.84
C PHE A 6 1.93 -2.91 -11.47
N ILE A 7 3.17 -2.44 -11.40
CA ILE A 7 3.77 -1.87 -10.18
C ILE A 7 3.02 -0.61 -9.77
N LYS A 8 2.76 0.29 -10.73
CA LYS A 8 1.95 1.50 -10.50
C LYS A 8 0.57 1.13 -9.97
N HIS A 9 -0.11 0.18 -10.59
CA HIS A 9 -1.43 -0.25 -10.15
C HIS A 9 -1.40 -0.84 -8.72
N ALA A 10 -0.39 -1.63 -8.39
CA ALA A 10 -0.22 -2.15 -7.04
C ALA A 10 -0.03 -1.04 -6.01
N CYS A 11 0.77 -0.01 -6.33
CA CYS A 11 0.93 1.17 -5.49
C CYS A 11 -0.41 1.90 -5.26
N GLU A 12 -1.17 2.12 -6.34
CA GLU A 12 -2.50 2.73 -6.27
C GLU A 12 -3.47 1.94 -5.39
N GLN A 13 -3.49 0.60 -5.51
CA GLN A 13 -4.38 -0.22 -4.68
C GLN A 13 -3.99 -0.18 -3.19
N VAL A 14 -2.69 -0.17 -2.85
CA VAL A 14 -2.26 -0.01 -1.45
C VAL A 14 -2.70 1.34 -0.90
N LEU A 15 -2.53 2.42 -1.66
CA LEU A 15 -3.01 3.74 -1.25
C LEU A 15 -4.54 3.74 -1.13
N ARG A 16 -5.28 3.30 -2.14
CA ARG A 16 -6.74 3.19 -2.14
C ARG A 16 -7.26 2.49 -0.88
N PHE A 17 -6.82 1.26 -0.61
CA PHE A 17 -7.33 0.49 0.53
C PHE A 17 -6.93 1.07 1.89
N SER A 18 -5.87 1.88 1.94
CA SER A 18 -5.45 2.58 3.15
C SER A 18 -6.18 3.93 3.39
N GLN A 19 -7.25 4.21 2.64
CA GLN A 19 -8.19 5.31 2.93
C GLN A 19 -9.21 4.97 4.02
N ALA A 20 -9.34 3.70 4.41
CA ALA A 20 -10.20 3.32 5.53
C ALA A 20 -9.79 4.02 6.83
N GLN A 21 -10.69 4.13 7.79
CA GLN A 21 -10.38 4.79 9.07
C GLN A 21 -9.48 3.93 9.95
N SER A 22 -9.69 2.61 9.94
CA SER A 22 -8.89 1.64 10.67
C SER A 22 -8.63 0.38 9.85
N TRP A 23 -7.64 -0.41 10.28
CA TRP A 23 -7.38 -1.73 9.70
C TRP A 23 -8.57 -2.69 9.86
N ASP A 24 -9.29 -2.58 10.98
CA ASP A 24 -10.39 -3.47 11.32
C ASP A 24 -11.66 -3.18 10.51
N ASP A 25 -11.78 -1.98 9.92
CA ASP A 25 -12.87 -1.64 8.98
C ASP A 25 -12.74 -2.35 7.63
N LEU A 26 -11.55 -2.87 7.30
CA LEU A 26 -11.33 -3.60 6.07
C LEU A 26 -11.88 -5.01 6.16
N SER A 27 -12.61 -5.44 5.13
CA SER A 27 -12.95 -6.86 4.99
C SER A 27 -11.68 -7.71 4.80
N GLU A 28 -11.74 -8.99 5.18
CA GLU A 28 -10.62 -9.92 5.00
C GLU A 28 -10.15 -10.03 3.54
N LYS A 29 -11.09 -9.89 2.59
CA LYS A 29 -10.78 -9.83 1.16
C LYS A 29 -9.90 -8.62 0.84
N ILE A 30 -10.21 -7.45 1.38
CA ILE A 30 -9.44 -6.22 1.13
C ILE A 30 -8.08 -6.28 1.85
N LYS A 31 -8.02 -6.83 3.07
CA LYS A 31 -6.74 -7.07 3.78
C LYS A 31 -5.79 -7.97 2.99
N ALA A 32 -6.33 -9.05 2.41
CA ALA A 32 -5.56 -9.95 1.54
C ALA A 32 -5.08 -9.25 0.27
N GLN A 33 -5.94 -8.47 -0.40
CA GLN A 33 -5.57 -7.72 -1.60
C GLN A 33 -4.53 -6.62 -1.30
N LEU A 34 -4.67 -5.90 -0.19
CA LEU A 34 -3.68 -4.93 0.27
C LEU A 34 -2.31 -5.59 0.47
N SER A 35 -2.28 -6.73 1.17
CA SER A 35 -1.04 -7.47 1.42
C SER A 35 -0.39 -7.98 0.13
N PHE A 36 -1.20 -8.47 -0.82
CA PHE A 36 -0.73 -8.89 -2.14
C PHE A 36 -0.13 -7.73 -2.93
N ASN A 37 -0.86 -6.62 -3.05
CA ASN A 37 -0.40 -5.44 -3.78
C ASN A 37 0.84 -4.82 -3.14
N LEU A 38 0.93 -4.81 -1.80
CA LEU A 38 2.13 -4.40 -1.09
C LEU A 38 3.33 -5.30 -1.45
N GLY A 39 3.13 -6.61 -1.58
CA GLY A 39 4.17 -7.54 -2.03
C GLY A 39 4.64 -7.27 -3.46
N VAL A 40 3.70 -7.02 -4.38
CA VAL A 40 4.02 -6.62 -5.77
C VAL A 40 4.82 -5.33 -5.79
N ALA A 41 4.36 -4.29 -5.07
CA ALA A 41 5.05 -3.02 -5.00
C ALA A 41 6.42 -3.15 -4.31
N THR A 42 6.54 -3.99 -3.27
CA THR A 42 7.81 -4.24 -2.57
C THR A 42 8.86 -4.77 -3.53
N LEU A 43 8.49 -5.79 -4.31
CA LEU A 43 9.37 -6.39 -5.31
C LEU A 43 9.66 -5.44 -6.47
N GLY A 44 8.63 -4.78 -7.00
CA GLY A 44 8.74 -3.88 -8.15
C GLY A 44 9.56 -2.63 -7.86
N LEU A 45 9.42 -2.04 -6.68
CA LEU A 45 10.15 -0.85 -6.26
C LEU A 45 11.53 -1.16 -5.65
N ASN A 46 11.86 -2.44 -5.49
CA ASN A 46 13.06 -2.91 -4.81
C ASN A 46 13.24 -2.20 -3.45
N ILE A 47 12.24 -2.33 -2.58
CA ILE A 47 12.26 -1.82 -1.20
C ILE A 47 12.36 -2.97 -0.22
N SER A 48 12.92 -2.70 0.97
CA SER A 48 13.16 -3.75 1.95
C SER A 48 11.87 -4.19 2.65
N LYS A 49 11.94 -5.33 3.34
CA LYS A 49 10.86 -5.81 4.22
C LYS A 49 10.59 -4.82 5.35
N GLU A 50 11.62 -4.16 5.85
CA GLU A 50 11.56 -3.16 6.92
C GLU A 50 10.81 -1.90 6.46
N GLU A 51 10.89 -1.57 5.17
CA GLU A 51 10.18 -0.45 4.56
C GLU A 51 8.73 -0.79 4.17
N SER A 52 8.38 -2.07 3.96
CA SER A 52 7.04 -2.47 3.53
C SER A 52 6.26 -3.27 4.57
N PHE A 53 6.69 -4.50 4.85
CA PHE A 53 5.94 -5.45 5.67
C PHE A 53 6.06 -5.20 7.18
N VAL A 54 7.11 -4.55 7.66
CA VAL A 54 7.21 -4.18 9.08
C VAL A 54 6.16 -3.12 9.46
N PRO A 55 5.98 -2.02 8.70
CA PRO A 55 4.85 -1.12 8.87
C PRO A 55 3.49 -1.83 8.80
N LEU A 56 3.28 -2.72 7.83
CA LEU A 56 2.04 -3.50 7.74
C LEU A 56 1.82 -4.36 8.99
N ALA A 57 2.85 -5.05 9.49
CA ALA A 57 2.75 -5.85 10.72
C ALA A 57 2.45 -4.98 11.95
N LYS A 58 3.00 -3.77 12.03
CA LYS A 58 2.66 -2.80 13.08
C LYS A 58 1.21 -2.35 12.97
N LEU A 59 0.71 -2.10 11.77
CA LEU A 59 -0.70 -1.76 11.51
C LEU A 59 -1.62 -2.90 11.96
N CYS A 60 -1.35 -4.14 11.58
CA CYS A 60 -2.11 -5.33 12.02
C CYS A 60 -2.11 -5.53 13.54
N GLN A 61 -1.13 -4.96 14.25
CA GLN A 61 -1.00 -5.01 15.71
C GLN A 61 -1.53 -3.74 16.40
N ASN A 62 -2.19 -2.84 15.66
CA ASN A 62 -2.66 -1.55 16.15
C ASN A 62 -1.56 -0.68 16.79
N LYS A 63 -0.30 -0.83 16.34
CA LYS A 63 0.85 -0.05 16.81
C LYS A 63 1.07 1.25 16.03
N ILE A 64 0.49 1.33 14.83
CA ILE A 64 0.40 2.53 14.00
C ILE A 64 -1.01 2.56 13.41
N SER A 65 -1.50 3.76 13.09
CA SER A 65 -2.74 3.97 12.36
C SER A 65 -2.58 3.61 10.88
N ILE A 66 -3.70 3.38 10.20
CA ILE A 66 -3.72 3.14 8.76
C ILE A 66 -3.29 4.39 7.97
N LEU A 67 -3.54 5.58 8.50
CA LEU A 67 -3.05 6.85 7.96
C LEU A 67 -1.51 6.91 8.03
N GLU A 68 -0.90 6.59 9.17
CA GLU A 68 0.56 6.54 9.30
C GLU A 68 1.18 5.51 8.34
N PHE A 69 0.55 4.34 8.17
CA PHE A 69 0.97 3.35 7.18
C PHE A 69 0.87 3.91 5.75
N ARG A 70 -0.24 4.56 5.41
CA ARG A 70 -0.48 5.18 4.10
C ARG A 70 0.58 6.24 3.78
N GLU A 71 0.77 7.19 4.68
CA GLU A 71 1.74 8.29 4.51
C GLU A 71 3.17 7.77 4.37
N HIS A 72 3.53 6.74 5.15
CA HIS A 72 4.81 6.06 5.04
C HIS A 72 5.00 5.47 3.64
N PHE A 73 4.00 4.76 3.14
CA PHE A 73 4.07 4.12 1.83
C PHE A 73 4.05 5.14 0.68
N GLU A 74 3.29 6.22 0.80
CA GLU A 74 3.25 7.33 -0.15
C GLU A 74 4.63 8.00 -0.30
N LYS A 75 5.34 8.23 0.81
CA LYS A 75 6.71 8.77 0.78
C LYS A 75 7.66 7.85 0.00
N ILE A 76 7.50 6.54 0.14
CA ILE A 76 8.31 5.56 -0.62
C ILE A 76 8.00 5.65 -2.12
N ILE A 77 6.73 5.68 -2.51
CA ILE A 77 6.29 5.81 -3.91
C ILE A 77 6.91 7.06 -4.55
N VAL A 78 6.83 8.21 -3.86
CA VAL A 78 7.41 9.48 -4.32
C VAL A 78 8.93 9.39 -4.42
N ALA A 79 9.61 8.84 -3.42
CA ALA A 79 11.07 8.68 -3.43
C ALA A 79 11.57 7.75 -4.57
N LYS A 80 10.72 6.79 -4.99
CA LYS A 80 10.99 5.89 -6.12
C LYS A 80 10.58 6.46 -7.47
N GLY A 81 10.03 7.68 -7.51
CA GLY A 81 9.64 8.36 -8.75
C GLY A 81 8.42 7.73 -9.43
N VAL A 82 7.56 7.04 -8.68
CA VAL A 82 6.33 6.44 -9.23
C VAL A 82 5.19 7.45 -9.16
N TYR A 83 4.62 7.77 -10.33
CA TYR A 83 3.48 8.67 -10.45
C TYR A 83 2.17 7.88 -10.51
N VAL A 84 1.44 7.91 -9.40
CA VAL A 84 0.14 7.22 -9.23
C VAL A 84 -1.02 8.10 -9.71
N ASP A 85 -2.12 7.47 -10.10
CA ASP A 85 -3.35 8.15 -10.49
C ASP A 85 -4.28 8.37 -9.29
N GLN A 86 -4.50 9.63 -8.92
CA GLN A 86 -5.34 10.01 -7.79
C GLN A 86 -6.82 9.62 -8.01
N GLU A 87 -7.31 9.66 -9.25
CA GLU A 87 -8.69 9.25 -9.55
C GLU A 87 -8.89 7.74 -9.34
N LEU A 88 -7.84 6.93 -9.48
CA LEU A 88 -7.89 5.50 -9.17
C LEU A 88 -7.82 5.25 -7.67
N ILE A 89 -7.02 6.04 -6.96
CA ILE A 89 -6.86 5.96 -5.51
C ILE A 89 -8.16 6.32 -4.79
N ASP A 90 -8.90 7.34 -5.24
CA ASP A 90 -10.11 7.83 -4.56
C ASP A 90 -11.39 7.03 -4.86
N ARG A 91 -11.29 5.92 -5.62
CA ARG A 91 -12.45 5.07 -5.90
C ARG A 91 -12.89 4.30 -4.66
N PRO A 92 -14.21 4.28 -4.33
CA PRO A 92 -14.75 3.41 -3.27
C PRO A 92 -14.40 1.94 -3.49
N PHE A 93 -14.18 1.17 -2.43
CA PHE A 93 -13.80 -0.25 -2.48
C PHE A 93 -14.58 -1.10 -1.46
#